data_AF-A0A196QTA2-F1
#
_entry.id   AF-A0A196QTA2-F1
#
_cell.length_a   1.000
_cell.length_b   1.000
_cell.length_c   1.000
_cell.angle_alpha   90.00
_cell.angle_beta   90.00
_cell.angle_gamma   90.00
#
_symmetry.space_group_name_H-M   'P 1'
#
loop_
_entity.id
_entity.type
_entity.pdbx_description
1 polymer ?
#
loop_
_entity_poly.entity_id
_entity_poly.type
_entity_poly.pdbx_seq_one_letter_code
_entity_poly.pdbx_strand_id
1 'polypeptide(L)'
;MEEYVSIHGDKWKIFDINEQIKWAREQVWKKQKWLPRAALVSKGKTSEYVGQSYRPEYTRLVEDGWSHDHCEICWWSLYETDNPESGVGYTTDGRTWLCSECYEKFIVPKA
;
A
#
# COMPACT_ATOMS: atom_id res chain seq x y z
N MET A 1 16.17 -21.54 -14.50
CA MET A 1 15.23 -22.02 -13.48
C MET A 1 14.36 -20.85 -13.07
N GLU A 2 13.04 -21.05 -12.98
CA GLU A 2 12.16 -20.02 -12.42
C GLU A 2 12.35 -19.97 -10.91
N GLU A 3 12.65 -18.79 -10.37
CA GLU A 3 12.80 -18.56 -8.94
C GLU A 3 11.48 -18.05 -8.36
N TYR A 4 11.11 -18.56 -7.20
CA TYR A 4 9.86 -18.24 -6.53
C TYR A 4 10.09 -17.83 -5.08
N VAL A 5 9.19 -17.00 -4.57
CA VAL A 5 9.16 -16.56 -3.17
C VAL A 5 7.75 -16.66 -2.62
N SER A 6 7.61 -17.00 -1.35
CA SER A 6 6.32 -16.97 -0.65
C SER A 6 6.14 -15.63 0.07
N ILE A 7 4.99 -15.00 -0.16
CA ILE A 7 4.56 -13.72 0.44
C ILE A 7 3.07 -13.87 0.81
N HIS A 8 2.71 -13.64 2.07
CA HIS A 8 1.38 -13.84 2.64
C HIS A 8 0.76 -15.23 2.34
N GLY A 9 1.62 -16.25 2.31
CA GLY A 9 1.23 -17.63 1.97
C GLY A 9 1.10 -17.92 0.46
N ASP A 10 1.08 -16.89 -0.38
CA ASP A 10 1.01 -17.04 -1.84
C ASP A 10 2.40 -17.19 -2.46
N LYS A 11 2.48 -17.92 -3.58
CA LYS A 11 3.73 -18.19 -4.29
C LYS A 11 3.87 -17.25 -5.50
N TRP A 12 4.90 -16.42 -5.49
CA TRP A 12 5.18 -15.41 -6.51
C TRP A 12 6.41 -15.79 -7.33
N LYS A 13 6.35 -15.59 -8.66
CA LYS A 13 7.55 -15.63 -9.50
C LYS A 13 8.35 -14.36 -9.23
N ILE A 14 9.62 -14.51 -8.85
CA ILE A 14 10.46 -13.33 -8.54
C ILE A 14 10.57 -12.41 -9.75
N PHE A 15 10.61 -12.97 -10.96
CA PHE A 15 10.64 -12.19 -12.20
C PHE A 15 9.50 -11.18 -12.32
N ASP A 16 8.28 -11.54 -11.90
CA ASP A 16 7.07 -10.72 -12.07
C ASP A 16 7.03 -9.51 -11.11
N ILE A 17 7.79 -9.57 -10.00
CA ILE A 17 7.86 -8.52 -8.98
C ILE A 17 9.24 -7.84 -8.91
N ASN A 18 10.16 -8.22 -9.80
CA ASN A 18 11.56 -7.79 -9.72
C ASN A 18 11.71 -6.28 -9.94
N GLU A 19 10.93 -5.70 -10.85
CA GLU A 19 10.98 -4.26 -11.12
C GLU A 19 10.44 -3.45 -9.93
N GLN A 20 9.38 -3.93 -9.28
CA GLN A 20 8.83 -3.35 -8.05
C GLN A 20 9.84 -3.45 -6.91
N ILE A 21 10.53 -4.60 -6.77
CA ILE A 21 11.60 -4.77 -5.78
C ILE A 21 12.76 -3.79 -6.04
N LYS A 22 13.22 -3.67 -7.28
CA LYS A 22 14.31 -2.74 -7.64
C LYS A 22 13.95 -1.31 -7.31
N TRP A 23 12.80 -0.83 -7.79
CA TRP A 23 12.32 0.52 -7.50
C TRP A 23 12.16 0.75 -5.99
N ALA A 24 11.61 -0.23 -5.26
CA ALA A 24 11.40 -0.10 -3.81
C ALA A 24 12.72 -0.01 -3.03
N ARG A 25 13.80 -0.63 -3.49
CA ARG A 25 15.14 -0.54 -2.86
C ARG A 25 15.76 0.85 -2.96
N GLU A 26 15.31 1.67 -3.91
CA GLU A 26 15.79 3.04 -4.10
C GLU A 26 15.07 4.05 -3.20
N GLN A 27 14.03 3.63 -2.48
CA GLN A 27 13.22 4.50 -1.63
C GLN A 27 13.68 4.48 -0.17
N VAL A 28 13.35 5.56 0.56
CA VAL A 28 13.52 5.63 2.01
C VAL A 28 12.19 5.39 2.71
N TRP A 29 12.10 4.27 3.41
CA TRP A 29 10.87 3.78 4.02
C TRP A 29 10.79 4.08 5.52
N LYS A 30 9.61 4.45 6.00
CA LYS A 30 9.30 4.67 7.43
C LYS A 30 8.17 3.76 7.87
N LYS A 31 8.35 3.04 8.97
CA LYS A 31 7.30 2.22 9.57
C LYS A 31 6.19 3.11 10.14
N GLN A 32 4.94 2.89 9.74
CA GLN A 32 3.79 3.66 10.21
C GLN A 32 2.53 2.78 10.33
N LYS A 33 1.63 3.15 11.26
CA LYS A 33 0.26 2.61 11.27
C LYS A 33 -0.50 3.19 10.08
N TRP A 34 -1.25 2.36 9.38
CA TRP A 34 -2.14 2.83 8.33
C TRP A 34 -3.36 3.50 8.96
N LEU A 35 -3.75 4.66 8.41
CA LEU A 35 -4.93 5.41 8.85
C LEU A 35 -5.78 5.77 7.63
N PRO A 36 -7.12 5.81 7.79
CA PRO A 36 -8.01 6.21 6.74
C PRO A 36 -7.74 7.67 6.35
N ARG A 37 -8.12 7.99 5.12
CA ARG A 37 -7.93 9.32 4.55
C ARG A 37 -9.18 9.78 3.84
N ALA A 38 -9.26 11.08 3.61
CA ALA A 38 -10.40 11.68 2.95
C ALA A 38 -10.52 11.12 1.52
N ALA A 39 -11.75 10.89 1.08
CA ALA A 39 -12.03 10.52 -0.30
C ALA A 39 -13.26 11.24 -0.84
N LEU A 40 -13.25 11.41 -2.15
CA LEU A 40 -14.37 11.81 -2.95
C LEU A 40 -15.13 10.56 -3.39
N VAL A 41 -16.42 10.51 -3.04
CA VAL A 41 -17.31 9.38 -3.35
C VAL A 41 -18.43 9.83 -4.27
N SER A 42 -18.58 9.16 -5.42
CA SER A 42 -19.63 9.43 -6.40
C SER A 42 -20.03 8.15 -7.13
N LYS A 43 -21.33 7.79 -7.11
CA LYS A 43 -21.93 6.68 -7.89
C LYS A 43 -21.04 5.42 -7.99
N GLY A 44 -20.64 4.87 -6.84
CA GLY A 44 -19.83 3.64 -6.76
C GLY A 44 -18.34 3.81 -7.11
N LYS A 45 -17.87 5.05 -7.31
CA LYS A 45 -16.46 5.38 -7.47
C LYS A 45 -15.95 6.12 -6.23
N THR A 46 -14.73 5.78 -5.84
CA THR A 46 -13.99 6.41 -4.74
C THR A 46 -12.64 6.84 -5.26
N SER A 47 -12.22 8.06 -4.93
CA SER A 47 -10.85 8.54 -5.15
C SER A 47 -10.35 9.30 -3.93
N GLU A 48 -9.09 9.11 -3.55
CA GLU A 48 -8.49 9.86 -2.44
C GLU A 48 -8.63 11.37 -2.67
N TYR A 49 -8.99 12.11 -1.63
CA TYR A 49 -9.02 13.56 -1.61
C TYR A 49 -7.69 14.11 -1.11
N VAL A 50 -6.97 14.80 -1.99
CA VAL A 50 -5.67 15.43 -1.74
C VAL A 50 -5.72 16.95 -2.00
N GLY A 51 -6.93 17.53 -1.98
CA GLY A 51 -7.17 18.96 -2.21
C GLY A 51 -7.66 19.31 -3.63
N GLN A 52 -7.93 18.32 -4.49
CA GLN A 52 -8.45 18.56 -5.84
C GLN A 52 -9.86 19.15 -5.82
N SER A 53 -10.20 20.01 -6.79
CA SER A 53 -11.57 20.53 -6.95
C SER A 53 -12.57 19.42 -7.22
N TYR A 54 -13.79 19.53 -6.68
CA TYR A 54 -14.88 18.59 -6.95
C TYR A 54 -16.23 19.32 -7.02
N ARG A 55 -17.22 18.64 -7.60
CA ARG A 55 -18.59 19.15 -7.71
C ARG A 55 -19.45 18.57 -6.59
N PRO A 56 -19.80 19.33 -5.54
CA PRO A 56 -20.52 18.81 -4.39
C PRO A 56 -21.94 18.31 -4.73
N GLU A 57 -22.49 18.70 -5.88
CA GLU A 57 -23.79 18.22 -6.37
C GLU A 57 -23.75 16.74 -6.79
N TYR A 58 -22.57 16.22 -7.13
CA TYR A 58 -22.39 14.85 -7.64
C TYR A 58 -21.45 14.00 -6.79
N THR A 59 -20.70 14.63 -5.89
CA THR A 59 -19.59 14.01 -5.17
C THR A 59 -19.62 14.43 -3.71
N ARG A 60 -19.55 13.44 -2.82
CA ARG A 60 -19.43 13.67 -1.39
C ARG A 60 -17.97 13.56 -0.97
N LEU A 61 -17.49 14.52 -0.17
CA LEU A 61 -16.27 14.38 0.60
C LEU A 61 -16.56 13.55 1.86
N VAL A 62 -15.81 12.48 2.07
CA VAL A 62 -15.90 11.59 3.23
C VAL A 62 -14.53 11.53 3.87
N GLU A 63 -14.39 12.02 5.11
CA GLU A 63 -13.11 12.15 5.81
C GLU A 63 -12.34 10.83 5.95
N ASP A 64 -13.04 9.71 6.08
CA ASP A 64 -12.44 8.36 6.16
C ASP A 64 -12.85 7.48 4.96
N GLY A 65 -13.06 8.12 3.79
CA GLY A 65 -13.59 7.43 2.62
C GLY A 65 -12.56 6.61 1.84
N TRP A 66 -11.27 6.88 2.01
CA TRP A 66 -10.18 6.06 1.47
C TRP A 66 -9.85 5.00 2.51
N SER A 67 -10.26 3.76 2.24
CA SER A 67 -10.33 2.70 3.27
C SER A 67 -9.17 1.72 3.27
N HIS A 68 -8.33 1.71 2.22
CA HIS A 68 -7.15 0.85 2.15
C HIS A 68 -6.17 1.33 1.08
N ASP A 69 -4.90 0.95 1.23
CA ASP A 69 -3.89 0.95 0.19
C ASP A 69 -3.43 -0.49 -0.11
N HIS A 70 -2.59 -0.65 -1.12
CA HIS A 70 -1.99 -1.92 -1.48
C HIS A 70 -0.47 -1.84 -1.39
N CYS A 71 0.18 -2.93 -1.01
CA CYS A 71 1.62 -3.06 -1.08
C CYS A 71 2.09 -2.96 -2.54
N GLU A 72 3.07 -2.10 -2.83
CA GLU A 72 3.61 -1.89 -4.19
C GLU A 72 4.26 -3.15 -4.81
N ILE A 73 4.61 -4.15 -3.99
CA ILE A 73 5.26 -5.38 -4.46
C ILE A 73 4.27 -6.53 -4.63
N CYS A 74 3.45 -6.80 -3.60
CA CYS A 74 2.60 -8.00 -3.55
C CYS A 74 1.11 -7.72 -3.54
N TRP A 75 0.69 -6.45 -3.63
CA TRP A 75 -0.71 -6.03 -3.59
C TRP A 75 -1.47 -6.37 -2.30
N TRP A 76 -0.80 -6.78 -1.23
CA TRP A 76 -1.46 -6.97 0.07
C TRP A 76 -2.14 -5.70 0.56
N SER A 77 -3.38 -5.82 1.02
CA SER A 77 -4.16 -4.67 1.50
C SER A 77 -3.70 -4.21 2.88
N LEU A 78 -3.43 -2.91 2.99
CA LEU A 78 -3.15 -2.19 4.22
C LEU A 78 -4.36 -1.30 4.54
N TYR A 79 -4.90 -1.41 5.74
CA TYR A 79 -6.12 -0.71 6.16
C TYR A 79 -6.15 -0.54 7.68
N GLU A 80 -7.12 0.21 8.21
CA GLU A 80 -7.23 0.44 9.65
C GLU A 80 -7.63 -0.84 10.37
N THR A 81 -6.71 -1.41 11.13
CA THR A 81 -6.93 -2.59 11.96
C THR A 81 -5.86 -2.69 13.05
N ASP A 82 -6.14 -3.48 14.09
CA ASP A 82 -5.15 -3.82 15.12
C ASP A 82 -4.28 -5.02 14.73
N ASN A 83 -4.63 -5.76 13.67
CA ASN A 83 -3.73 -6.79 13.13
C ASN A 83 -2.50 -6.11 12.50
N PRO A 84 -1.28 -6.31 13.02
CA PRO A 84 -0.08 -5.65 12.49
C PRO A 84 0.27 -6.04 11.06
N GLU A 85 -0.24 -7.17 10.54
CA GLU A 85 0.00 -7.62 9.16
C GLU A 85 -0.66 -6.69 8.11
N SER A 86 -1.81 -6.11 8.45
CA SER A 86 -2.57 -5.21 7.57
C SER A 86 -2.71 -3.78 8.12
N GLY A 87 -2.52 -3.59 9.43
CA GLY A 87 -2.65 -2.29 10.10
C GLY A 87 -1.35 -1.49 10.14
N VAL A 88 -0.21 -2.11 9.83
CA VAL A 88 1.11 -1.48 9.88
C VAL A 88 1.88 -1.86 8.63
N GLY A 89 2.53 -0.86 8.05
CA GLY A 89 3.42 -1.04 6.91
C GLY A 89 4.58 -0.06 6.94
N TYR A 90 5.27 0.00 5.84
CA TYR A 90 6.35 0.95 5.60
C TYR A 90 5.94 1.86 4.45
N THR A 91 6.11 3.17 4.61
CA THR A 91 5.70 4.16 3.60
C THR A 91 6.74 5.25 3.41
N THR A 92 6.78 5.82 2.20
CA THR A 92 7.63 6.97 1.86
C THR A 92 6.93 8.30 2.17
N ASP A 93 5.61 8.36 2.00
CA ASP A 93 4.82 9.60 2.03
C ASP A 93 3.40 9.46 2.65
N GLY A 94 3.08 8.29 3.21
CA GLY A 94 1.76 7.94 3.73
C GLY A 94 0.77 7.40 2.68
N ARG A 95 1.18 7.27 1.41
CA ARG A 95 0.33 6.82 0.28
C ARG A 95 0.95 5.67 -0.51
N THR A 96 2.27 5.67 -0.61
CA THR A 96 3.03 4.58 -1.21
C THR A 96 3.46 3.64 -0.10
N TRP A 97 3.02 2.38 -0.15
CA TRP A 97 3.19 1.44 0.96
C TRP A 97 3.85 0.12 0.57
N LEU A 98 4.59 -0.44 1.51
CA LEU A 98 4.95 -1.85 1.56
C LEU A 98 4.35 -2.49 2.81
N CYS A 99 3.85 -3.72 2.68
CA CYS A 99 3.58 -4.56 3.84
C CYS A 99 4.89 -4.89 4.57
N SER A 100 4.77 -5.26 5.85
CA SER A 100 5.94 -5.58 6.67
C SER A 100 6.77 -6.73 6.08
N GLU A 101 6.11 -7.77 5.54
CA GLU A 101 6.79 -8.93 4.96
C GLU A 101 7.64 -8.57 3.73
N CYS A 102 7.12 -7.76 2.80
CA CYS A 102 7.88 -7.32 1.62
C CYS A 102 9.06 -6.41 2.01
N TYR A 103 8.87 -5.53 2.98
CA TYR A 103 9.95 -4.70 3.49
C TYR A 103 11.10 -5.55 4.06
N GLU A 104 10.77 -6.51 4.92
CA GLU A 104 11.76 -7.39 5.56
C GLU A 104 12.47 -8.32 4.58
N LYS A 105 11.75 -8.87 3.58
CA LYS A 105 12.35 -9.79 2.61
C LYS A 105 13.25 -9.10 1.59
N PHE A 106 12.87 -7.91 1.13
CA PHE A 106 13.46 -7.32 -0.09
C PHE A 106 14.24 -6.03 0.14
N ILE A 107 13.98 -5.30 1.22
CA ILE A 107 14.52 -3.95 1.45
C ILE A 107 15.57 -3.94 2.55
N VAL A 108 15.29 -4.58 3.69
CA VAL A 108 16.26 -4.65 4.79
C VAL A 108 17.50 -5.44 4.33
N PRO A 109 18.71 -4.86 4.45
CA PRO A 109 19.94 -5.61 4.18
C PRO A 109 20.02 -6.82 5.10
N LYS A 110 20.25 -8.00 4.52
CA LYS A 110 20.58 -9.18 5.33
C LYS A 110 21.99 -8.99 5.90
N ALA A 111 22.11 -9.11 7.22
CA ALA A 111 23.39 -9.13 7.92
C ALA A 111 24.23 -10.36 7.51
#